data_AF-A0A8T3WK54-F1
#
_entry.id   AF-A0A8T3WK54-F1
#
_cell.length_a   1.000
_cell.length_b   1.000
_cell.length_c   1.000
_cell.angle_alpha   90.00
_cell.angle_beta   90.00
_cell.angle_gamma   90.00
#
_symmetry.space_group_name_H-M   'P 1'
#
loop_
_entity.id
_entity.type
_entity.pdbx_description
1 polymer ?
#
loop_
_entity_poly.entity_id
_entity_poly.type
_entity_poly.pdbx_seq_one_letter_code
_entity_poly.pdbx_strand_id
1 'polypeptide(L)' 'MLTEKERQVLEFRKKGMKQSEIAAKLKISQPAVSAFENNALRKINDAKKIIELAKKLGVKYEER' A
#
# COMPACT_ATOMS: atom_id res chain seq x y z
N MET A 1 1.31 -2.47 -8.75
CA MET A 1 0.10 -3.05 -8.11
C MET A 1 0.43 -3.47 -6.68
N LEU A 2 -0.51 -3.28 -5.74
CA LEU A 2 -0.37 -3.79 -4.37
C LEU A 2 -0.63 -5.29 -4.31
N THR A 3 0.07 -6.00 -3.42
CA THR A 3 -0.24 -7.40 -3.09
C THR A 3 -1.48 -7.48 -2.21
N GLU A 4 -2.03 -8.68 -2.05
CA GLU A 4 -3.15 -8.90 -1.12
C GLU A 4 -2.77 -8.55 0.32
N LYS A 5 -1.57 -8.95 0.78
CA LYS A 5 -1.09 -8.65 2.13
C LYS A 5 -0.90 -7.15 2.36
N GLU A 6 -0.33 -6.44 1.38
CA GLU A 6 -0.21 -4.99 1.43
C GLU A 6 -1.58 -4.30 1.55
N ARG A 7 -2.58 -4.74 0.76
CA ARG A 7 -3.96 -4.24 0.85
C ARG A 7 -4.57 -4.51 2.22
N GLN A 8 -4.49 -5.75 2.71
CA GLN A 8 -5.03 -6.15 4.01
C GLN A 8 -4.43 -5.33 5.16
N VAL A 9 -3.12 -5.09 5.14
CA VAL A 9 -2.45 -4.27 6.16
C VAL A 9 -2.97 -2.83 6.14
N LEU A 10 -3.12 -2.21 4.97
CA LEU A 10 -3.67 -0.86 4.84
C LEU A 10 -5.15 -0.78 5.27
N GLU A 11 -5.96 -1.79 4.97
CA GLU A 11 -7.36 -1.86 5.42
C GLU A 11 -7.47 -1.95 6.94
N PHE A 12 -6.63 -2.75 7.60
CA PHE A 12 -6.61 -2.81 9.06
C PHE A 12 -6.06 -1.53 9.69
N ARG A 13 -5.09 -0.88 9.06
CA ARG A 13 -4.62 0.46 9.45
C ARG A 13 -5.74 1.49 9.42
N LYS A 14 -6.53 1.51 8.34
CA LYS A 14 -7.71 2.38 8.22
C LYS A 14 -8.72 2.16 9.36
N LYS A 15 -8.79 0.93 9.90
CA LYS A 15 -9.63 0.57 11.06
C LYS A 15 -8.99 0.87 12.42
N GLY A 16 -7.79 1.46 12.45
CA GLY A 16 -7.10 1.86 13.68
C GLY A 16 -6.34 0.75 14.42
N MET A 17 -6.30 -0.49 13.90
CA MET A 17 -5.62 -1.62 14.55
C MET A 17 -4.11 -1.41 14.62
N LYS A 18 -3.40 -1.67 15.72
CA LYS A 18 -1.93 -1.62 15.90
C LYS A 18 -1.19 -2.76 15.19
N GLN A 19 0.14 -2.63 15.01
CA GLN A 19 0.91 -3.60 14.21
C GLN A 19 0.90 -5.00 14.83
N SER A 20 0.92 -5.08 16.16
CA SER A 20 0.75 -6.33 16.93
C SER A 20 -0.59 -7.02 16.65
N GLU A 21 -1.67 -6.26 16.59
CA GLU A 21 -3.02 -6.79 16.33
C GLU A 21 -3.16 -7.28 14.88
N ILE A 22 -2.57 -6.54 13.94
CA ILE A 22 -2.52 -6.94 12.53
C ILE A 22 -1.69 -8.21 12.37
N ALA A 23 -0.53 -8.29 13.02
CA ALA A 23 0.34 -9.45 13.01
C ALA A 23 -0.38 -10.71 13.49
N ALA A 24 -1.08 -10.60 14.64
CA ALA A 24 -1.90 -11.69 15.18
C ALA A 24 -3.02 -12.10 14.21
N LYS A 25 -3.73 -11.12 13.63
CA LYS A 25 -4.86 -11.38 12.72
C LYS A 25 -4.45 -12.01 11.40
N LEU A 26 -3.31 -11.60 10.85
CA LEU A 26 -2.77 -12.11 9.60
C LEU A 26 -1.86 -13.33 9.79
N LYS A 27 -1.61 -13.75 11.03
CA LYS A 27 -0.69 -14.85 11.40
C LYS A 27 0.71 -14.66 10.82
N ILE A 28 1.25 -13.45 10.92
CA ILE A 28 2.61 -13.07 10.49
C ILE A 28 3.34 -12.32 11.60
N SER A 29 4.65 -12.10 11.44
CA SER A 29 5.43 -11.32 12.41
C SER A 29 5.14 -9.82 12.31
N GLN A 30 5.32 -9.08 13.41
CA GLN A 30 5.20 -7.60 13.38
C GLN A 30 6.16 -6.94 12.39
N PRO A 31 7.44 -7.38 12.27
CA PRO A 31 8.32 -6.88 11.22
C PRO A 31 7.78 -7.11 9.81
N ALA A 32 7.10 -8.23 9.55
CA ALA A 32 6.48 -8.48 8.25
C ALA A 32 5.31 -7.51 7.98
N VAL A 33 4.50 -7.18 9.00
CA VAL A 33 3.46 -6.13 8.88
C VAL A 33 4.08 -4.79 8.49
N SER A 34 5.13 -4.38 9.21
CA SER A 34 5.85 -3.13 8.92
C SER A 34 6.43 -3.13 7.49
N ALA A 35 7.02 -4.24 7.05
CA ALA A 35 7.53 -4.37 5.68
C ALA A 35 6.42 -4.24 4.63
N PHE A 36 5.27 -4.90 4.82
CA PHE A 36 4.13 -4.75 3.91
C PHE A 36 3.56 -3.34 3.91
N GLU A 37 3.44 -2.70 5.07
CA GLU A 37 2.98 -1.31 5.20
C GLU A 37 3.89 -0.35 4.43
N ASN A 38 5.21 -0.42 4.66
CA ASN A 38 6.20 0.42 3.98
C ASN A 38 6.23 0.18 2.47
N ASN A 39 6.17 -1.08 2.03
CA ASN A 39 6.12 -1.42 0.62
C ASN A 39 4.86 -0.87 -0.06
N ALA A 40 3.71 -0.95 0.60
CA ALA A 40 2.46 -0.42 0.08
C ALA A 40 2.53 1.11 -0.08
N LEU A 41 3.01 1.81 0.95
CA LEU A 41 3.17 3.27 0.93
C LEU A 41 4.14 3.73 -0.17
N ARG A 42 5.28 3.03 -0.32
CA ARG A 42 6.23 3.30 -1.40
C ARG A 42 5.58 3.17 -2.78
N LYS A 43 4.85 2.08 -3.03
CA LYS A 43 4.15 1.84 -4.31
C LYS A 43 3.11 2.91 -4.60
N ILE A 44 2.37 3.37 -3.59
CA ILE A 44 1.39 4.46 -3.73
C ILE A 44 2.09 5.77 -4.10
N ASN A 45 3.20 6.08 -3.43
CA ASN A 45 3.98 7.29 -3.73
C ASN A 45 4.59 7.25 -5.14
N ASP A 46 5.12 6.09 -5.56
CA ASP A 46 5.66 5.90 -6.91
C ASP A 46 4.55 6.08 -7.96
N ALA A 47 3.37 5.47 -7.73
CA ALA A 47 2.22 5.64 -8.62
C ALA A 47 1.76 7.10 -8.71
N LYS A 48 1.73 7.84 -7.59
CA LYS A 48 1.40 9.28 -7.58
C LYS A 48 2.37 10.08 -8.44
N LYS A 49 3.68 9.83 -8.32
CA LYS A 49 4.71 10.50 -9.14
C LYS A 49 4.54 10.19 -10.63
N ILE A 50 4.24 8.94 -10.97
CA ILE A 50 4.02 8.52 -12.36
C ILE A 50 2.77 9.22 -12.94
N ILE A 51 1.68 9.28 -12.19
CA ILE A 51 0.46 9.99 -12.59
C ILE A 51 0.75 11.48 -12.81
N GLU A 52 1.50 12.11 -11.92
CA GLU A 52 1.90 13.52 -12.06
C GLU A 52 2.75 13.75 -13.31
N LEU A 53 3.71 12.85 -13.58
CA LEU A 53 4.51 12.90 -14.79
C LEU A 53 3.67 12.72 -16.06
N ALA A 54 2.76 11.73 -16.07
CA ALA A 54 1.87 11.49 -17.19
C ALA A 54 1.02 12.73 -17.52
N LYS A 55 0.49 13.41 -16.49
CA LYS A 55 -0.24 14.68 -16.63
C LYS A 55 0.63 15.78 -17.24
N LYS A 56 1.88 15.94 -16.78
CA LYS A 56 2.82 16.93 -17.33
C LYS A 56 3.16 16.68 -18.79
N LEU A 57 3.24 15.40 -19.19
CA LEU A 57 3.56 15.00 -20.56
C LEU A 57 2.33 14.92 -21.48
N GLY A 58 1.12 15.16 -20.98
CA GLY A 58 -0.12 15.00 -21.75
C GLY A 58 -0.41 13.55 -22.16
N VAL A 59 0.16 12.57 -21.46
CA VAL A 59 -0.07 11.14 -21.73
C VAL A 59 -1.44 10.76 -21.21
N LYS A 60 -2.33 10.32 -22.10
CA LYS A 60 -3.63 9.76 -21.75
C LYS A 60 -3.45 8.30 -21.32
N TYR A 61 -3.97 7.95 -20.16
CA TYR A 61 -4.08 6.57 -19.69
C TYR A 61 -5.55 6.31 -19.32
N GLU A 62 -6.07 5.15 -19.72
CA GLU A 62 -7.44 4.75 -19.41
C GLU A 62 -7.54 4.30 -17.94
N GLU A 63 -8.49 4.84 -17.19
CA GLU A 63 -8.98 4.22 -15.95
C GLU A 63 -9.81 3.01 -16.38
N ARG A 64 -9.16 1.85 -16.51
CA ARG A 64 -9.85 0.57 -16.70
C ARG A 64 -10.40 0.04 -15.37
#